data_AF-A0A0F7PM08-F1
#
_entry.id   AF-A0A0F7PM08-F1
#
_cell.length_a   1.000
_cell.length_b   1.000
_cell.length_c   1.000
_cell.angle_alpha   90.00
_cell.angle_beta   90.00
_cell.angle_gamma   90.00
#
_symmetry.space_group_name_H-M   'P 1'
#
loop_
_entity.id
_entity.type
_entity.pdbx_description
1 polymer ?
#
loop_
_entity_poly.entity_id
_entity_poly.type
_entity_poly.pdbx_seq_one_letter_code
_entity_poly.pdbx_strand_id
1 'polypeptide(L)'
;MRHLMTALLLLPMSIAPAAASSDDAWAEFAAEVRSKCLEAAAPMLDDGKAAVDPFGSESFGLAVVTGKAKGGDAFVSYICVIDKQDRSVELGSELTAETLTVTIP
;
A
#
# COMPACT_ATOMS: atom_id res chain seq x y z
N MET A 1 44.58 -27.19 -41.67
CA MET A 1 43.73 -27.85 -40.65
C MET A 1 43.61 -26.85 -39.49
N ARG A 2 42.65 -25.92 -39.54
CA ARG A 2 41.27 -26.03 -39.03
C ARG A 2 41.20 -26.63 -37.63
N HIS A 3 41.19 -25.78 -36.60
CA HIS A 3 40.31 -25.89 -35.44
C HIS A 3 39.98 -24.48 -34.92
N LEU A 4 38.75 -24.04 -35.21
CA LEU A 4 38.06 -23.01 -34.44
C LEU A 4 37.83 -23.58 -33.03
N MET A 5 38.20 -22.85 -31.98
CA MET A 5 37.68 -23.08 -30.63
C MET A 5 37.05 -21.78 -30.13
N THR A 6 35.72 -21.82 -30.09
CA THR A 6 34.79 -20.80 -29.63
C THR A 6 35.01 -20.55 -28.14
N ALA A 7 35.46 -19.35 -27.77
CA ALA A 7 35.55 -18.93 -26.38
C ALA A 7 34.12 -18.62 -25.87
N LEU A 8 33.59 -19.49 -25.01
CA LEU A 8 32.32 -19.30 -24.32
C LEU A 8 32.51 -18.18 -23.28
N LEU A 9 32.04 -16.96 -23.58
CA LEU A 9 31.95 -15.88 -22.60
C LEU A 9 30.95 -16.29 -21.50
N LEU A 10 31.48 -16.62 -20.32
CA LEU A 10 30.71 -16.78 -19.09
C LEU A 10 30.26 -15.38 -18.63
N LEU A 11 28.98 -15.07 -18.81
CA LEU A 11 28.37 -13.86 -18.25
C LEU A 11 28.31 -14.02 -16.71
N PRO A 12 28.92 -13.13 -15.91
CA PRO A 12 28.77 -13.18 -14.47
C PRO A 12 27.32 -12.82 -14.13
N MET A 13 26.57 -13.79 -13.64
CA MET A 13 25.23 -13.59 -13.11
C MET A 13 25.41 -12.89 -11.76
N SER A 14 25.29 -11.56 -11.75
CA SER A 14 25.31 -10.77 -10.52
C SER A 14 24.16 -11.23 -9.63
N ILE A 15 24.48 -12.00 -8.59
CA ILE A 15 23.57 -12.35 -7.51
C ILE A 15 23.39 -11.05 -6.70
N ALA A 16 22.47 -10.19 -7.14
CA ALA A 16 21.98 -9.12 -6.27
C ALA A 16 21.41 -9.80 -5.02
N PRO A 17 21.75 -9.33 -3.80
CA PRO A 17 21.10 -9.84 -2.61
C PRO A 17 19.60 -9.63 -2.80
N ALA A 18 18.84 -10.71 -2.77
CA ALA A 18 17.40 -10.62 -2.60
C ALA A 18 17.21 -9.96 -1.23
N ALA A 19 16.98 -8.65 -1.23
CA ALA A 19 16.44 -7.97 -0.06
C ALA A 19 15.04 -8.58 0.13
N ALA A 20 15.00 -9.70 0.85
CA ALA A 20 13.80 -10.08 1.57
C ALA A 20 13.41 -8.83 2.33
N SER A 21 12.25 -8.26 1.99
CA SER A 21 11.79 -7.02 2.60
C SER A 21 11.88 -7.21 4.11
N SER A 22 12.78 -6.45 4.74
CA SER A 22 13.01 -6.53 6.17
C SER A 22 11.75 -6.04 6.89
N ASP A 23 11.60 -6.42 8.16
CA ASP A 23 10.51 -5.96 9.01
C ASP A 23 10.40 -4.42 9.00
N ASP A 24 11.54 -3.73 8.92
CA ASP A 24 11.62 -2.26 8.82
C ASP A 24 11.00 -1.73 7.52
N ALA A 25 11.28 -2.35 6.37
CA ALA A 25 10.75 -1.93 5.08
C ALA A 25 9.22 -2.09 5.00
N TRP A 26 8.68 -3.13 5.65
CA TRP A 26 7.24 -3.31 5.76
C TRP A 26 6.59 -2.27 6.67
N ALA A 27 7.22 -1.92 7.79
CA ALA A 27 6.74 -0.89 8.69
C ALA A 27 6.73 0.50 8.03
N GLU A 28 7.78 0.84 7.30
CA GLU A 28 7.87 2.08 6.53
C GLU A 28 6.77 2.16 5.47
N PHE A 29 6.55 1.07 4.73
CA PHE A 29 5.50 1.02 3.72
C PHE A 29 4.10 1.13 4.34
N ALA A 30 3.82 0.44 5.44
CA ALA A 30 2.53 0.56 6.13
C ALA A 30 2.29 1.98 6.67
N ALA A 31 3.34 2.67 7.13
CA ALA A 31 3.26 4.07 7.54
C ALA A 31 2.99 5.00 6.35
N GLU A 32 3.62 4.74 5.19
CA GLU A 32 3.33 5.46 3.95
C GLU A 32 1.86 5.28 3.53
N VAL A 33 1.36 4.04 3.56
CA VAL A 33 -0.05 3.73 3.25
C VAL A 33 -0.99 4.49 4.18
N ARG A 34 -0.74 4.46 5.48
CA ARG A 34 -1.50 5.23 6.47
C ARG A 34 -1.56 6.71 6.09
N SER A 35 -0.40 7.32 5.86
CA SER A 35 -0.29 8.76 5.62
C SER A 35 -1.05 9.18 4.37
N LYS A 36 -0.77 8.52 3.24
CA LYS A 36 -1.36 8.84 1.94
C LYS A 36 -2.87 8.62 1.92
N CYS A 37 -3.36 7.54 2.55
CA CYS A 37 -4.79 7.28 2.62
C CYS A 37 -5.54 8.30 3.48
N LEU A 38 -4.95 8.72 4.61
CA LEU A 38 -5.55 9.77 5.45
C LEU A 38 -5.57 11.12 4.74
N GLU A 39 -4.49 11.46 4.02
CA GLU A 39 -4.44 12.68 3.21
C GLU A 39 -5.52 12.70 2.12
N ALA A 40 -5.66 11.60 1.38
CA ALA A 40 -6.69 11.48 0.35
C ALA A 40 -8.12 11.59 0.92
N ALA A 41 -8.34 11.11 2.14
CA ALA A 41 -9.65 11.12 2.78
C ALA A 41 -9.98 12.40 3.57
N ALA A 42 -8.98 13.26 3.83
CA ALA A 42 -9.15 14.49 4.59
C ALA A 42 -10.25 15.45 4.07
N PRO A 43 -10.58 15.52 2.76
CA PRO A 43 -11.71 16.31 2.28
C PRO A 43 -13.09 15.77 2.66
N MET A 44 -13.19 14.51 3.08
CA MET A 44 -14.46 13.81 3.34
C MET A 44 -14.66 13.45 4.82
N LEU A 45 -13.57 13.33 5.58
CA LEU A 45 -13.59 12.90 6.99
C LEU A 45 -13.06 13.99 7.92
N ASP A 46 -13.72 14.10 9.08
CA ASP A 46 -13.18 14.73 10.29
C ASP A 46 -12.56 13.65 11.19
N ASP A 47 -11.40 13.97 11.80
CA ASP A 47 -10.63 13.09 12.69
C ASP A 47 -10.39 11.66 12.14
N GLY A 48 -10.08 11.57 10.84
CA GLY A 48 -9.89 10.31 10.14
C GLY A 48 -8.80 9.42 10.76
N LYS A 49 -9.06 8.11 10.79
CA LYS A 49 -8.13 7.07 11.23
C LYS A 49 -8.05 5.96 10.17
N ALA A 50 -6.92 5.25 10.13
CA ALA A 50 -6.70 4.19 9.15
C ALA A 50 -6.39 2.85 9.84
N ALA A 51 -7.14 1.81 9.48
CA ALA A 51 -6.75 0.42 9.67
C ALA A 51 -5.96 -0.02 8.44
N VAL A 52 -4.67 -0.28 8.60
CA VAL A 52 -3.75 -0.57 7.49
C VAL A 52 -3.44 -2.06 7.47
N ASP A 53 -3.50 -2.66 6.29
CA ASP A 53 -2.89 -3.96 6.04
C ASP A 53 -1.36 -3.77 6.06
N PRO A 54 -0.62 -4.38 7.02
CA PRO A 54 0.81 -4.13 7.20
C PRO A 54 1.68 -4.52 6.00
N PHE A 55 1.18 -5.40 5.11
CA PHE A 55 1.90 -5.86 3.93
C PHE A 55 1.20 -5.43 2.63
N GLY A 56 -0.12 -5.31 2.69
CA GLY A 56 -0.97 -5.13 1.53
C GLY A 56 -1.03 -6.39 0.68
N SER A 57 -1.37 -6.21 -0.60
CA SER A 57 -1.34 -7.26 -1.61
C SER A 57 -0.05 -7.21 -2.43
N GLU A 58 0.10 -8.13 -3.39
CA GLU A 58 1.25 -8.16 -4.31
C GLU A 58 1.52 -6.81 -4.97
N SER A 59 0.47 -6.11 -5.42
CA SER A 59 0.58 -4.86 -6.17
C SER A 59 0.18 -3.61 -5.38
N PHE A 60 -0.53 -3.75 -4.26
CA PHE A 60 -1.14 -2.61 -3.59
C PHE A 60 -0.87 -2.56 -2.09
N GLY A 61 -0.70 -1.36 -1.55
CA GLY A 61 -0.94 -1.07 -0.14
C GLY A 61 -2.43 -0.88 0.10
N LEU A 62 -2.95 -1.42 1.19
CA LEU A 62 -4.38 -1.45 1.46
C LEU A 62 -4.67 -0.85 2.84
N ALA A 63 -5.69 0.00 2.92
CA ALA A 63 -6.20 0.49 4.19
C ALA A 63 -7.71 0.69 4.13
N VAL A 64 -8.35 0.62 5.29
CA VAL A 64 -9.68 1.20 5.48
C VAL A 64 -9.51 2.46 6.31
N VAL A 65 -9.93 3.60 5.75
CA VAL A 65 -9.99 4.87 6.46
C VAL A 65 -11.39 5.11 6.96
N THR A 66 -11.53 5.56 8.19
CA THR A 66 -12.81 5.77 8.85
C THR A 66 -12.78 7.02 9.69
N GLY A 67 -13.93 7.69 9.82
CA GLY A 67 -14.05 8.91 10.60
C GLY A 67 -15.47 9.43 10.55
N LYS A 68 -15.67 10.60 11.16
CA LYS A 68 -16.94 11.32 11.06
C LYS A 68 -17.02 11.97 9.67
N ALA A 69 -18.14 11.83 8.97
CA ALA A 69 -18.32 12.46 7.67
C ALA A 69 -18.32 13.99 7.81
N LYS A 70 -17.60 14.68 6.93
CA LYS A 70 -17.58 16.15 6.93
C LYS A 70 -18.97 16.71 6.66
N GLY A 71 -19.39 17.64 7.51
CA GLY A 71 -20.70 18.28 7.40
C GLY A 71 -21.87 17.44 7.90
N GLY A 72 -21.63 16.30 8.55
CA GLY A 72 -22.65 15.46 9.17
C GLY A 72 -22.17 14.84 10.47
N ASP A 73 -23.03 14.02 11.09
CA ASP A 73 -22.71 13.28 12.32
C ASP A 73 -22.48 11.77 12.13
N ALA A 74 -22.67 11.28 10.91
CA ALA A 74 -22.51 9.87 10.61
C ALA A 74 -21.02 9.47 10.57
N PHE A 75 -20.71 8.28 11.10
CA PHE A 75 -19.43 7.63 10.85
C PHE A 75 -19.49 6.88 9.52
N VAL A 76 -18.47 7.11 8.69
CA VAL A 76 -18.33 6.46 7.38
C VAL A 76 -16.91 5.94 7.19
N SER A 77 -16.75 5.03 6.26
CA SER A 77 -15.48 4.42 5.91
C SER A 77 -15.24 4.42 4.41
N TYR A 78 -13.98 4.45 3.99
CA TYR A 78 -13.56 4.27 2.61
C TYR A 78 -12.48 3.21 2.54
N ILE A 79 -12.52 2.39 1.50
CA ILE A 79 -11.39 1.53 1.14
C ILE A 79 -10.39 2.41 0.40
N CYS A 80 -9.14 2.39 0.84
CA CYS A 80 -8.04 3.08 0.21
C CYS A 80 -7.04 2.05 -0.33
N VAL A 81 -6.64 2.25 -1.58
CA VAL A 81 -5.59 1.46 -2.22
C VAL A 81 -4.48 2.38 -2.71
N ILE A 82 -3.24 1.91 -2.58
CA ILE A 82 -2.06 2.58 -3.11
C ILE A 82 -1.32 1.63 -4.03
N ASP A 83 -1.10 2.03 -5.27
CA ASP A 83 -0.30 1.23 -6.20
C ASP A 83 1.18 1.24 -5.79
N LYS A 84 1.81 0.06 -5.70
CA LYS A 84 3.20 -0.06 -5.26
C LYS A 84 4.22 0.40 -6.31
N GLN A 85 3.83 0.48 -7.58
CA GLN A 85 4.68 0.88 -8.69
C GLN A 85 4.77 2.40 -8.82
N ASP A 86 3.63 3.08 -8.87
CA ASP A 86 3.58 4.53 -9.12
C ASP A 86 3.17 5.38 -7.91
N ARG A 87 2.79 4.73 -6.80
CA ARG A 87 2.35 5.37 -5.54
C ARG A 87 1.10 6.23 -5.71
N SER A 88 0.29 5.98 -6.73
CA SER A 88 -1.05 6.54 -6.88
C SER A 88 -1.97 6.04 -5.77
N VAL A 89 -2.89 6.91 -5.34
CA VAL A 89 -3.85 6.63 -4.27
C VAL A 89 -5.24 6.68 -4.85
N GLU A 90 -6.03 5.64 -4.60
CA GLU A 90 -7.45 5.61 -4.96
C GLU A 90 -8.30 5.34 -3.72
N LEU A 91 -9.42 6.05 -3.64
CA LEU A 91 -10.45 5.83 -2.65
C LEU A 91 -11.68 5.23 -3.33
N GLY A 92 -12.21 4.17 -2.71
CA GLY A 92 -13.50 3.62 -3.06
C GLY A 92 -14.65 4.56 -2.68
N SER A 93 -15.88 4.09 -2.88
CA SER A 93 -17.07 4.82 -2.44
C SER A 93 -17.20 4.86 -0.92
N GLU A 94 -18.00 5.80 -0.44
CA GLU A 94 -18.39 5.87 0.95
C GLU A 94 -19.13 4.59 1.39
N LEU A 95 -18.75 4.06 2.55
CA LEU A 95 -19.40 2.94 3.21
C LEU A 95 -19.94 3.42 4.57
N THR A 96 -21.25 3.31 4.77
CA THR A 96 -21.88 3.67 6.04
C THR A 96 -21.57 2.66 7.13
N ALA A 97 -21.78 3.03 8.39
CA ALA A 97 -21.61 2.15 9.55
C ALA A 97 -22.48 0.86 9.49
N GLU A 98 -23.60 0.89 8.75
CA GLU A 98 -24.43 -0.30 8.50
C GLU A 98 -23.73 -1.31 7.59
N THR A 99 -22.86 -0.83 6.69
CA THR A 99 -22.11 -1.68 5.76
C THR A 99 -20.79 -2.16 6.35
N LEU A 100 -20.06 -1.26 7.04
CA LEU A 100 -18.74 -1.56 7.58
C LEU A 100 -18.47 -0.77 8.85
N THR A 101 -18.07 -1.48 9.91
CA THR A 101 -17.54 -0.88 11.14
C THR A 101 -16.10 -1.34 11.34
N VAL A 102 -15.21 -0.38 11.60
CA VAL A 102 -13.76 -0.64 11.77
C VAL A 102 -13.37 -0.38 13.22
N THR A 103 -12.71 -1.33 13.85
CA THR A 103 -12.09 -1.15 15.17
C THR A 103 -10.58 -1.01 14.99
N ILE A 104 -10.01 0.10 15.45
CA ILE A 104 -8.57 0.35 15.42
C ILE A 104 -8.09 0.32 16.88
N PRO A 105 -7.30 -0.69 17.28
CA PRO A 105 -6.73 -0.78 18.63
C PRO A 105 -5.69 0.31 18.91
#